data_AF-A0A3D2VR41-F1
#
_entry.id   AF-A0A3D2VR41-F1
#
_cell.length_a   1.000
_cell.length_b   1.000
_cell.length_c   1.000
_cell.angle_alpha   90.00
_cell.angle_beta   90.00
_cell.angle_gamma   90.00
#
_symmetry.space_group_name_H-M   'P 1'
#
loop_
_entity.id
_entity.type
_entity.pdbx_description
1 polymer ?
#
loop_
_entity_poly.entity_id
_entity_poly.type
_entity_poly.pdbx_seq_one_letter_code
_entity_poly.pdbx_strand_id
1 'polypeptide(L)'
;MTEHSAEKLVRPAHLSIVTGFSEPSISRLAALGKIPPHDLRGNGNGRLWKLSTLRAWNPAIADAVESLLKHPALGSIKIAA
;
A
#
# COMPACT_ATOMS: atom_id res chain seq x y z
N MET A 1 6.67 25.04 -5.03
CA MET A 1 7.74 24.03 -5.04
C MET A 1 7.10 22.72 -4.60
N THR A 2 6.51 21.98 -5.53
CA THR A 2 5.81 20.72 -5.20
C THR A 2 6.88 19.68 -4.90
N GLU A 3 7.07 19.37 -3.61
CA GLU A 3 7.81 18.20 -3.18
C GLU A 3 7.35 17.00 -4.02
N HIS A 4 8.21 16.51 -4.91
CA HIS A 4 8.12 15.16 -5.42
C HIS A 4 8.43 14.24 -4.23
N SER A 5 7.46 14.13 -3.31
CA SER A 5 7.48 13.17 -2.22
C SER A 5 7.75 11.81 -2.84
N ALA A 6 8.84 11.16 -2.42
CA ALA A 6 9.15 9.81 -2.84
C ALA A 6 7.88 8.96 -2.67
N GLU A 7 7.38 8.43 -3.79
CA GLU A 7 6.08 7.78 -3.81
C GLU A 7 6.04 6.65 -2.78
N LYS A 8 5.13 6.76 -1.80
CA LYS A 8 5.09 5.84 -0.67
C LYS A 8 4.49 4.52 -1.13
N LEU A 9 5.28 3.45 -1.00
CA LEU A 9 4.86 2.10 -1.38
C LEU A 9 4.19 1.38 -0.21
N VAL A 10 3.08 0.73 -0.53
CA VAL A 10 2.18 0.04 0.40
C VAL A 10 2.20 -1.45 0.10
N ARG A 11 2.47 -2.27 1.12
CA ARG A 11 2.48 -3.74 1.06
C ARG A 11 1.09 -4.31 1.40
N PRO A 12 0.80 -5.59 1.05
CA PRO A 12 -0.44 -6.22 1.46
C PRO A 12 -0.58 -6.25 2.99
N ALA A 13 0.52 -6.46 3.72
CA ALA A 13 0.56 -6.37 5.19
C ALA A 13 0.01 -5.03 5.75
N HIS A 14 0.32 -3.88 5.13
CA HIS A 14 -0.21 -2.59 5.59
C HIS A 14 -1.72 -2.51 5.38
N LEU A 15 -2.20 -2.98 4.23
CA LEU A 15 -3.64 -3.07 3.95
C LEU A 15 -4.32 -4.04 4.90
N SER A 16 -3.69 -5.17 5.23
CA SER A 16 -4.19 -6.12 6.22
C SER A 16 -4.41 -5.48 7.58
N ILE A 17 -3.45 -4.70 8.07
CA ILE A 17 -3.55 -4.02 9.37
C ILE A 17 -4.70 -3.00 9.35
N VAL A 18 -4.83 -2.20 8.29
CA VAL A 18 -5.85 -1.15 8.21
C VAL A 18 -7.26 -1.72 8.01
N THR A 19 -7.40 -2.77 7.21
CA THR A 19 -8.71 -3.31 6.82
C THR A 19 -9.18 -4.45 7.70
N GLY A 20 -8.30 -5.04 8.52
CA GLY A 20 -8.57 -6.24 9.32
C GLY A 20 -8.63 -7.54 8.50
N PHE A 21 -8.43 -7.49 7.18
CA PHE A 21 -8.37 -8.68 6.34
C PHE A 21 -7.00 -9.34 6.36
N SER A 22 -6.93 -10.64 6.07
CA SER A 22 -5.64 -11.33 5.85
C SER A 22 -5.03 -10.97 4.48
N GLU A 23 -3.70 -11.07 4.33
CA GLU A 23 -3.03 -10.75 3.06
C GLU A 23 -3.53 -11.58 1.85
N PRO A 24 -3.88 -12.88 2.01
CA PRO A 24 -4.55 -13.64 0.95
C PRO A 24 -5.92 -13.06 0.58
N SER A 25 -6.67 -12.54 1.56
CA SER A 25 -7.97 -11.89 1.33
C SER A 25 -7.80 -10.59 0.56
N ILE A 26 -6.81 -9.75 0.91
CA ILE A 26 -6.44 -8.55 0.14
C ILE A 26 -6.13 -8.94 -1.31
N SER A 27 -5.30 -9.96 -1.49
CA SER A 27 -4.94 -10.50 -2.80
C SER A 27 -6.15 -10.96 -3.62
N ARG A 28 -7.11 -11.64 -2.97
CA ARG A 28 -8.36 -12.07 -3.59
C ARG A 28 -9.25 -10.89 -3.94
N LEU A 29 -9.40 -9.91 -3.04
CA LEU A 29 -10.20 -8.71 -3.28
C LEU A 29 -9.64 -7.89 -4.45
N ALA A 30 -8.31 -7.86 -4.63
CA ALA A 30 -7.68 -7.23 -5.79
C ALA A 30 -8.03 -7.96 -7.09
N ALA A 31 -7.94 -9.29 -7.09
CA ALA A 31 -8.30 -10.09 -8.25
C ALA A 31 -9.79 -9.96 -8.61
N LEU A 32 -10.66 -9.73 -7.62
CA LEU A 32 -12.09 -9.49 -7.80
C LEU A 32 -12.43 -8.02 -8.13
N GLY A 33 -11.44 -7.14 -8.25
CA GLY A 33 -11.64 -5.71 -8.53
C GLY A 33 -12.31 -4.92 -7.41
N LYS A 34 -12.32 -5.45 -6.18
CA LYS A 34 -12.89 -4.78 -4.99
C LYS A 34 -11.90 -3.81 -4.34
N ILE A 35 -10.62 -4.04 -4.53
CA ILE A 35 -9.54 -3.08 -4.28
C ILE A 35 -8.80 -2.85 -5.60
N PRO A 36 -8.11 -1.71 -5.80
CA PRO A 36 -7.37 -1.44 -7.02
C PRO A 36 -6.29 -2.52 -7.27
N PRO A 37 -5.94 -2.77 -8.53
CA PRO A 37 -4.80 -3.62 -8.86
C PRO A 37 -3.51 -3.02 -8.27
N HIS A 38 -2.52 -3.87 -8.01
CA HIS A 38 -1.21 -3.42 -7.53
C HIS A 38 -0.49 -2.66 -8.64
N ASP A 39 0.13 -1.53 -8.29
CA ASP A 39 0.86 -0.68 -9.23
C ASP A 39 2.21 -1.30 -9.64
N LEU A 40 2.86 -1.98 -8.69
CA LEU A 40 4.22 -2.47 -8.85
C LEU A 40 4.37 -3.88 -8.28
N ARG A 41 5.38 -4.58 -8.80
CA ARG A 41 5.93 -5.78 -8.16
C ARG A 41 7.22 -5.39 -7.45
N GLY A 42 7.33 -5.71 -6.17
CA GLY A 42 8.56 -5.65 -5.39
C GLY A 42 9.41 -6.91 -5.61
N ASN A 43 10.41 -7.14 -4.74
CA ASN A 43 11.22 -8.36 -4.81
C ASN A 43 10.34 -9.62 -4.76
N GLY A 44 10.54 -10.52 -5.72
CA GLY A 44 9.75 -11.74 -5.88
C GLY A 44 8.29 -11.44 -6.27
N ASN A 45 7.34 -12.04 -5.54
CA ASN A 45 5.90 -11.87 -5.75
C ASN A 45 5.29 -10.73 -4.89
N GLY A 46 6.12 -9.82 -4.37
CA GLY A 46 5.65 -8.71 -3.55
C GLY A 46 4.72 -7.79 -4.33
N ARG A 47 3.45 -7.68 -3.94
CA ARG A 47 2.49 -6.76 -4.57
C ARG A 47 2.54 -5.42 -3.86
N LEU A 48 2.80 -4.35 -4.59
CA LEU A 48 2.96 -3.02 -4.03
C LEU A 48 1.95 -2.06 -4.65
N TRP A 49 1.30 -1.29 -3.79
CA TRP A 49 0.44 -0.18 -4.19
C TRP A 49 1.14 1.14 -3.93
N LYS A 50 0.89 2.12 -4.79
CA LYS A 50 1.22 3.51 -4.51
C LYS A 50 0.17 4.08 -3.56
N LEU A 51 0.61 4.88 -2.59
CA LEU A 51 -0.31 5.57 -1.69
C LEU A 51 -1.29 6.46 -2.46
N SER A 52 -0.83 7.11 -3.52
CA SER A 52 -1.66 7.92 -4.42
C SER A 52 -2.80 7.13 -5.05
N THR A 53 -2.52 5.90 -5.52
CA THR A 53 -3.53 4.99 -6.09
C THR A 53 -4.58 4.61 -5.06
N LEU A 54 -4.14 4.30 -3.83
CA LEU A 54 -5.08 4.02 -2.73
C LEU A 54 -5.88 5.26 -2.33
N ARG A 55 -5.28 6.46 -2.36
CA ARG A 55 -5.97 7.72 -2.03
C ARG A 55 -7.04 8.08 -3.06
N ALA A 56 -6.79 7.79 -4.35
CA ALA A 56 -7.80 7.95 -5.40
C ALA A 56 -8.96 6.95 -5.27
N TRP A 57 -8.70 5.74 -4.77
CA TRP A 57 -9.72 4.71 -4.56
C TRP A 57 -10.52 4.92 -3.27
N ASN A 58 -9.84 5.10 -2.14
CA ASN A 58 -10.45 5.29 -0.82
C ASN A 58 -9.53 6.16 0.07
N PRO A 59 -9.83 7.47 0.20
CA PRO A 59 -9.02 8.39 0.99
C PRO A 59 -8.86 7.98 2.45
N ALA A 60 -9.90 7.42 3.08
CA ALA A 60 -9.85 7.02 4.49
C ALA A 60 -8.85 5.88 4.73
N ILE A 61 -8.81 4.89 3.81
CA ILE A 61 -7.81 3.83 3.87
C ILE A 61 -6.41 4.39 3.63
N ALA A 62 -6.26 5.30 2.68
CA ALA A 62 -4.96 5.92 2.41
C ALA A 62 -4.41 6.71 3.61
N ASP A 63 -5.25 7.48 4.31
CA ASP A 63 -4.86 8.21 5.52
C ASP A 63 -4.45 7.29 6.68
N ALA A 64 -5.17 6.18 6.86
CA ALA A 64 -4.81 5.16 7.86
C ALA A 64 -3.48 4.47 7.52
N VAL A 65 -3.28 4.09 6.25
CA VAL A 65 -2.01 3.52 5.76
C VAL A 65 -0.87 4.53 5.91
N GLU A 66 -1.09 5.80 5.56
CA GLU A 66 -0.09 6.85 5.68
C GLU A 66 0.36 7.04 7.13
N SER A 67 -0.58 6.93 8.08
CA SER A 67 -0.27 6.97 9.51
C SER A 67 0.57 5.78 9.95
N LEU A 68 0.29 4.57 9.44
CA LEU A 68 1.11 3.38 9.70
C LEU A 68 2.52 3.51 9.11
N LEU A 69 2.67 4.05 7.90
CA LEU A 69 3.97 4.21 7.25
C LEU A 69 4.89 5.21 7.96
N LYS A 70 4.33 6.14 8.73
CA LYS A 70 5.08 7.07 9.59
C LYS A 70 5.64 6.36 10.84
N HIS A 71 5.17 5.15 11.16
CA HIS A 71 5.65 4.41 12.31
C HIS A 71 6.97 3.67 11.99
N PRO A 72 8.06 3.91 12.74
CA PRO A 72 9.40 3.43 12.38
C PRO A 72 9.51 1.89 12.34
N ALA A 73 8.72 1.17 13.13
CA ALA A 73 8.69 -0.30 13.12
C ALA A 73 7.94 -0.91 11.91
N LEU A 74 7.12 -0.12 11.21
CA LEU A 74 6.30 -0.56 10.08
C LEU A 74 6.60 0.24 8.79
N GLY A 75 7.69 1.00 8.82
CA GLY A 75 8.05 1.97 7.80
C GLY A 75 8.20 1.35 6.40
N SER A 76 8.04 2.21 5.38
CA SER A 76 8.25 1.86 3.98
C SER A 76 9.64 1.25 3.76
N ILE A 77 9.70 0.16 3.00
CA ILE A 77 10.99 -0.34 2.47
C ILE A 77 11.53 0.75 1.53
N LYS A 78 12.74 1.24 1.81
CA LYS A 78 13.53 1.93 0.78
C LYS A 78 14.03 0.85 -0.17
N ILE A 79 13.59 0.89 -1.42
CA ILE A 79 14.20 0.05 -2.46
C ILE A 79 15.59 0.64 -2.69
N ALA A 80 16.64 -0.11 -2.35
CA ALA A 80 17.99 0.25 -2.77
C ALA A 80 18.05 0.11 -4.29
N ALA A 81 18.34 1.22 -4.96
CA ALA A 81 18.61 1.27 -6.39
C ALA A 81 19.92 0.56 -6.73
#